data_AF-R5Q0U5-F1
#
_entry.id   AF-R5Q0U5-F1
#
_cell.length_a   1.000
_cell.length_b   1.000
_cell.length_c   1.000
_cell.angle_alpha   90.00
_cell.angle_beta   90.00
_cell.angle_gamma   90.00
#
_symmetry.space_group_name_H-M   'P 1'
#
loop_
_entity.id
_entity.type
_entity.pdbx_description
1 polymer ?
#
loop_
_entity_poly.entity_id
_entity_poly.type
_entity_poly.pdbx_seq_one_letter_code
_entity_poly.pdbx_strand_id
1 'polypeptide(L)'
;MSESNQCGRSMVEMLGVLAIIGVLSVGGIAGYSLAMSKYKITKALDQVQTIVTNMRTFYSSQRQITSMTAQDAFNIGILNEESYDVSAKKGLNPFGGEINFGGVSERNAGRTFTIEYTGLTPEACLKMATADWGADASSGLVSITVGSGVSGIRYTWGSGEHPLPVDLVDGAESCTLTPSVIWEFR
;
A
#
# COMPACT_ATOMS: atom_id res chain seq x y z
N MET A 1 59.08 -30.44 -19.09
CA MET A 1 58.26 -29.29 -18.68
C MET A 1 56.80 -29.71 -18.77
N SER A 2 56.04 -29.45 -17.71
CA SER A 2 54.65 -29.85 -17.50
C SER A 2 53.73 -29.40 -18.63
N GLU A 3 53.22 -30.35 -19.42
CA GLU A 3 51.99 -30.15 -20.19
C GLU A 3 50.85 -29.96 -19.18
N SER A 4 50.38 -28.72 -19.08
CA SER A 4 49.15 -28.36 -18.41
C SER A 4 48.01 -29.04 -19.15
N ASN A 5 47.62 -30.20 -18.64
CA ASN A 5 46.44 -30.97 -19.00
C ASN A 5 45.24 -30.03 -19.05
N GLN A 6 44.87 -29.56 -20.24
CA GLN A 6 43.62 -28.85 -20.45
C GLN A 6 42.52 -29.90 -20.36
N CYS A 7 42.16 -30.22 -19.11
CA CYS A 7 41.19 -31.23 -18.77
C CYS A 7 39.87 -30.84 -19.44
N GLY A 8 39.49 -31.66 -20.43
CA GLY A 8 38.28 -31.49 -21.21
C GLY A 8 37.08 -31.41 -20.29
N ARG A 9 36.41 -30.26 -20.30
CA ARG A 9 34.96 -30.28 -20.06
C ARG A 9 34.33 -30.85 -21.32
N SER A 10 33.62 -31.95 -21.17
CA SER A 10 32.73 -32.41 -22.23
C SER A 10 31.72 -31.30 -22.54
N MET A 11 31.40 -31.05 -23.82
CA MET A 11 30.43 -30.00 -24.18
C MET A 11 29.11 -30.15 -23.40
N VAL A 12 28.71 -31.38 -23.10
CA VAL A 12 27.51 -31.70 -22.31
C VAL A 12 27.64 -31.26 -20.85
N GLU A 13 28.81 -31.32 -20.23
CA GLU A 13 29.03 -30.88 -18.85
C GLU A 13 28.92 -29.35 -18.72
N MET A 14 29.37 -28.60 -19.72
CA MET A 14 29.13 -27.16 -19.76
C MET A 14 27.67 -26.81 -20.06
N LEU A 15 26.99 -27.57 -20.92
CA LEU A 15 25.56 -27.35 -21.20
C LEU A 15 24.69 -27.57 -19.95
N GLY A 16 24.98 -28.59 -19.15
CA GLY A 16 24.28 -28.82 -17.87
C GLY A 16 24.45 -27.66 -16.90
N VAL A 17 25.67 -27.14 -16.76
CA VAL A 17 25.95 -25.98 -15.88
C VAL A 17 25.26 -24.71 -16.40
N LEU A 18 25.28 -24.47 -17.71
CA LEU A 18 24.61 -23.30 -18.30
C LEU A 18 23.09 -23.36 -18.16
N ALA A 19 22.49 -24.55 -18.27
CA ALA A 19 21.06 -24.74 -18.05
C ALA A 19 20.67 -24.39 -16.60
N ILE A 20 21.45 -24.83 -15.62
CA ILE A 20 21.21 -24.52 -14.20
C ILE A 20 21.38 -23.02 -13.95
N ILE A 21 22.44 -22.41 -14.48
CA ILE A 21 22.66 -20.95 -14.35
C ILE A 21 21.50 -20.17 -14.96
N GLY A 22 21.01 -20.58 -16.14
CA GLY A 22 19.86 -19.95 -16.80
C GLY A 22 18.60 -19.97 -15.93
N VAL A 23 18.23 -21.14 -15.39
CA VAL A 23 17.03 -21.30 -14.55
C VAL A 23 17.18 -20.55 -13.23
N LEU A 24 18.33 -20.64 -12.56
CA LEU A 24 18.57 -19.92 -11.30
C LEU A 24 18.58 -18.41 -11.51
N SER A 25 19.08 -17.92 -12.65
CA SER A 25 19.09 -16.48 -12.95
C SER A 25 17.67 -15.95 -13.15
N VAL A 26 16.85 -16.63 -13.97
CA VAL A 26 15.45 -16.21 -14.19
C VAL A 26 14.63 -16.37 -12.91
N GLY A 27 14.80 -17.48 -12.19
CA GLY A 27 14.13 -17.73 -10.91
C GLY A 27 14.52 -16.73 -9.83
N GLY A 28 15.80 -16.36 -9.74
CA GLY A 28 16.31 -15.39 -8.78
C GLY A 28 15.81 -13.97 -9.05
N ILE A 29 15.82 -13.52 -10.32
CA ILE A 29 15.35 -12.19 -10.70
C ILE A 29 13.82 -12.05 -10.49
N ALA A 30 13.05 -13.06 -10.90
CA ALA A 30 11.60 -13.09 -10.68
C ALA A 30 11.27 -13.16 -9.18
N GLY A 31 11.97 -14.02 -8.44
CA GLY A 31 11.82 -14.16 -6.99
C GLY A 31 12.13 -12.87 -6.23
N TYR A 32 13.20 -12.18 -6.60
CA TYR A 32 13.57 -10.88 -6.00
C TYR A 32 12.49 -9.83 -6.19
N SER A 33 11.95 -9.71 -7.41
CA SER A 33 10.93 -8.71 -7.74
C SER A 33 9.62 -8.95 -6.98
N LEU A 34 9.22 -10.22 -6.84
CA LEU A 34 8.05 -10.61 -6.04
C LEU A 34 8.27 -10.39 -4.53
N ALA A 35 9.45 -10.73 -4.02
CA ALA A 35 9.80 -10.50 -2.62
C ALA A 35 9.82 -9.00 -2.28
N MET A 36 10.34 -8.17 -3.20
CA MET A 36 10.32 -6.72 -3.06
C MET A 36 8.91 -6.14 -3.10
N SER A 37 8.03 -6.62 -3.99
CA SER A 37 6.60 -6.24 -4.00
C SER A 37 5.96 -6.52 -2.64
N LYS A 38 6.12 -7.76 -2.13
CA LYS A 38 5.60 -8.15 -0.81
C LYS A 38 6.16 -7.30 0.32
N TYR A 39 7.48 -7.04 0.33
CA TYR A 39 8.11 -6.19 1.33
C TYR A 39 7.52 -4.77 1.33
N LYS A 40 7.33 -4.17 0.14
CA LYS A 40 6.71 -2.84 0.02
C LYS A 40 5.26 -2.84 0.47
N ILE A 41 4.48 -3.87 0.15
CA ILE A 41 3.08 -4.02 0.61
C ILE A 41 3.04 -4.09 2.14
N THR A 42 3.86 -4.95 2.76
CA THR A 42 3.92 -5.06 4.22
C THR A 42 4.34 -3.74 4.86
N LYS A 43 5.40 -3.09 4.34
CA LYS A 43 5.83 -1.78 4.84
C LYS A 43 4.72 -0.73 4.71
N ALA A 44 3.95 -0.75 3.62
CA ALA A 44 2.85 0.18 3.42
C ALA A 44 1.70 -0.09 4.41
N LEU A 45 1.35 -1.35 4.66
CA LEU A 45 0.35 -1.73 5.65
C LEU A 45 0.74 -1.26 7.06
N ASP A 46 1.97 -1.53 7.47
CA ASP A 46 2.49 -1.12 8.78
C ASP A 46 2.50 0.42 8.92
N GLN A 47 2.87 1.11 7.84
CA GLN A 47 2.86 2.57 7.80
C GLN A 47 1.44 3.12 7.96
N VAL A 48 0.45 2.60 7.22
CA VAL A 48 -0.94 3.03 7.35
C VAL A 48 -1.47 2.76 8.77
N GLN A 49 -1.21 1.59 9.35
CA GLN A 49 -1.62 1.28 10.72
C GLN A 49 -1.03 2.26 11.75
N THR A 50 0.25 2.60 11.59
CA THR A 50 0.93 3.58 12.44
C THR A 50 0.32 4.97 12.29
N ILE A 51 0.10 5.41 11.05
CA ILE A 51 -0.55 6.69 10.73
C ILE A 51 -1.95 6.74 11.34
N VAL A 52 -2.77 5.71 11.13
CA VAL A 52 -4.14 5.62 11.69
C VAL A 52 -4.12 5.72 13.21
N THR A 53 -3.18 5.03 13.87
CA THR A 53 -3.04 5.05 15.34
C THR A 53 -2.65 6.43 15.86
N ASN A 54 -1.69 7.09 15.21
CA ASN A 54 -1.24 8.43 15.58
C ASN A 54 -2.34 9.48 15.30
N MET A 55 -3.03 9.37 14.16
CA MET A 55 -4.18 10.21 13.80
C MET A 55 -5.31 10.10 14.82
N ARG A 56 -5.69 8.88 15.22
CA ARG A 56 -6.71 8.67 16.26
C ARG A 56 -6.29 9.30 17.58
N THR A 57 -5.03 9.13 17.97
CA THR A 57 -4.49 9.72 19.20
C THR A 57 -4.53 11.25 19.15
N PHE A 58 -4.10 11.85 18.04
CA PHE A 58 -4.12 13.29 17.83
C PHE A 58 -5.54 13.87 17.87
N TYR A 59 -6.47 13.29 17.12
CA TYR A 59 -7.85 13.74 17.05
C TYR A 59 -8.69 13.37 18.28
N SER A 60 -8.26 12.42 19.13
CA SER A 60 -8.95 12.13 20.40
C SER A 60 -9.04 13.36 21.32
N SER A 61 -8.08 14.28 21.20
CA SER A 61 -8.04 15.54 21.95
C SER A 61 -8.87 16.66 21.32
N GLN A 62 -9.29 16.49 20.06
CA GLN A 62 -9.95 17.53 19.27
C GLN A 62 -11.45 17.25 19.14
N ARG A 63 -12.26 18.32 19.17
CA ARG A 63 -13.72 18.19 19.00
C ARG A 63 -14.13 18.09 17.53
N GLN A 64 -13.30 18.58 16.62
CA GLN A 64 -13.54 18.58 15.18
C GLN A 64 -12.27 18.18 14.45
N ILE A 65 -12.42 17.40 13.39
CA ILE A 65 -11.35 16.99 12.49
C ILE A 65 -11.33 17.97 11.32
N THR A 66 -10.33 18.85 11.31
CA THR A 66 -10.06 19.73 10.17
C THR A 66 -9.28 18.97 9.10
N SER A 67 -9.35 19.43 7.85
CA SER A 67 -8.44 18.93 6.82
C SER A 67 -7.00 19.24 7.20
N MET A 68 -6.12 18.25 6.99
CA MET A 68 -4.71 18.33 7.35
C MET A 68 -3.89 18.15 6.08
N THR A 69 -2.83 18.94 5.90
CA THR A 69 -1.89 18.72 4.80
C THR A 69 -0.80 17.73 5.22
N ALA A 70 -0.07 17.16 4.25
CA ALA A 70 1.08 16.32 4.56
C ALA A 70 2.17 17.06 5.38
N GLN A 71 2.31 18.38 5.18
CA GLN A 71 3.23 19.20 5.96
C GLN A 71 2.81 19.31 7.43
N ASP A 72 1.50 19.49 7.68
CA ASP A 72 0.99 19.53 9.05
C ASP A 72 1.18 18.18 9.74
N ALA A 73 0.91 17.09 9.03
CA ALA A 73 1.12 15.71 9.50
C ALA A 73 2.59 15.45 9.89
N PHE A 74 3.53 16.00 9.13
CA PHE A 74 4.96 15.94 9.46
C PHE A 74 5.29 16.76 10.72
N ASN A 75 4.78 17.99 10.82
CA ASN A 75 5.06 18.88 11.95
C ASN A 75 4.57 18.31 13.30
N ILE A 76 3.50 17.53 13.30
CA ILE A 76 2.94 16.88 14.49
C ILE A 76 3.45 15.45 14.71
N GLY A 77 4.37 14.96 13.87
CA GLY A 77 5.02 13.66 14.02
C GLY A 77 4.21 12.44 13.56
N ILE A 78 3.16 12.63 12.75
CA ILE A 78 2.40 11.52 12.14
C ILE A 78 3.18 10.95 10.95
N LEU A 79 3.74 11.84 10.13
CA LEU A 79 4.74 11.47 9.12
C LEU A 79 6.14 11.70 9.68
N ASN A 80 7.07 10.86 9.26
CA ASN A 80 8.49 10.93 9.60
C ASN A 80 9.32 11.33 8.36
N GLU A 81 10.62 11.55 8.54
CA GLU A 81 11.53 11.98 7.46
C GLU A 81 11.63 10.98 6.29
N GLU A 82 11.37 9.69 6.50
CA GLU A 82 11.35 8.70 5.41
C GLU A 82 10.05 8.72 4.60
N SER A 83 8.97 9.29 5.14
CA SER A 83 7.64 9.33 4.52
C SER A 83 7.18 10.74 4.17
N TYR A 84 8.07 11.73 4.28
CA TYR A 84 7.80 13.12 3.93
C TYR A 84 8.93 13.69 3.09
N ASP A 85 8.61 14.18 1.89
CA ASP A 85 9.52 14.94 1.06
C ASP A 85 9.40 16.43 1.41
N VAL A 86 10.44 16.97 2.04
CA VAL A 86 10.53 18.37 2.47
C VAL A 86 10.51 19.35 1.28
N SER A 87 11.06 18.95 0.13
CA SER A 87 11.14 19.80 -1.06
C SER A 87 9.80 19.87 -1.77
N ALA A 88 9.13 18.73 -1.92
CA ALA A 88 7.82 18.64 -2.58
C ALA A 88 6.65 18.96 -1.63
N LYS A 89 6.90 18.96 -0.31
CA LYS A 89 5.90 19.06 0.77
C LYS A 89 4.81 17.99 0.71
N LYS A 90 5.20 16.77 0.32
CA LYS A 90 4.29 15.65 0.07
C LYS A 90 4.62 14.47 0.97
N GLY A 91 3.59 13.76 1.41
CA GLY A 91 3.76 12.46 2.05
C GLY A 91 4.01 11.40 0.98
N LEU A 92 4.96 10.49 1.21
CA LEU A 92 5.33 9.44 0.27
C LEU A 92 5.08 8.06 0.88
N ASN A 93 4.48 7.18 0.08
CA ASN A 93 4.31 5.78 0.41
C ASN A 93 5.50 4.93 -0.14
N PRO A 94 5.65 3.65 0.26
CA PRO A 94 6.76 2.79 -0.17
C PRO A 94 6.80 2.48 -1.68
N PHE A 95 5.73 2.81 -2.40
CA PHE A 95 5.63 2.69 -3.85
C PHE A 95 6.07 3.96 -4.58
N GLY A 96 6.33 5.05 -3.86
CA GLY A 96 6.68 6.36 -4.41
C GLY A 96 5.46 7.20 -4.81
N GLY A 97 4.26 6.74 -4.48
CA GLY A 97 3.04 7.52 -4.61
C GLY A 97 2.76 8.39 -3.39
N GLU A 98 1.76 9.27 -3.50
CA GLU A 98 1.48 10.29 -2.50
C GLU A 98 0.55 9.76 -1.41
N ILE A 99 0.77 10.24 -0.17
CA ILE A 99 -0.11 10.09 0.98
C ILE A 99 -0.85 11.40 1.18
N ASN A 100 -2.16 11.39 0.92
CA ASN A 100 -3.02 12.52 1.15
C ASN A 100 -3.86 12.31 2.41
N PHE A 101 -4.06 13.39 3.15
CA PHE A 101 -4.95 13.41 4.29
C PHE A 101 -6.17 14.27 3.94
N GLY A 102 -7.35 13.72 4.17
CA GLY A 102 -8.58 14.48 4.14
C GLY A 102 -9.15 14.60 5.54
N GLY A 103 -9.78 15.74 5.80
CA GLY A 103 -10.67 15.91 6.93
C GLY A 103 -11.98 16.40 6.35
N VAL A 104 -13.10 15.89 6.87
CA VAL A 104 -14.46 16.25 6.48
C VAL A 104 -14.99 15.46 5.27
N SER A 105 -15.66 14.34 5.54
CA SER A 105 -16.89 14.04 4.80
C SER A 105 -18.02 14.89 5.41
N GLU A 106 -18.64 15.77 4.63
CA GLU A 106 -19.76 16.64 5.09
C GLU A 106 -20.91 15.83 5.71
N ARG A 107 -21.00 14.54 5.36
CA ARG A 107 -21.96 13.57 5.89
C ARG A 107 -21.78 13.20 7.37
N ASN A 108 -20.59 13.35 7.96
CA ASN A 108 -20.29 12.90 9.32
C ASN A 108 -19.91 14.03 10.30
N ALA A 109 -20.38 15.25 10.04
CA ALA A 109 -20.23 16.42 10.93
C ALA A 109 -18.77 16.75 11.32
N GLY A 110 -17.79 16.43 10.45
CA GLY A 110 -16.37 16.72 10.69
C GLY A 110 -15.75 15.88 11.81
N ARG A 111 -16.23 14.63 12.00
CA ARG A 111 -15.69 13.68 12.99
C ARG A 111 -14.97 12.50 12.36
N THR A 112 -14.73 12.52 11.05
CA THR A 112 -13.97 11.50 10.34
C THR A 112 -12.76 12.09 9.64
N PHE A 113 -11.69 11.31 9.60
CA PHE A 113 -10.49 11.62 8.83
C PHE A 113 -10.31 10.57 7.75
N THR A 114 -9.71 10.97 6.63
CA THR A 114 -9.37 10.08 5.53
C THR A 114 -7.87 10.05 5.28
N ILE A 115 -7.38 8.88 4.89
CA ILE A 115 -6.01 8.66 4.43
C ILE A 115 -6.13 8.06 3.04
N GLU A 116 -5.52 8.69 2.05
CA GLU A 116 -5.47 8.22 0.67
C GLU A 116 -4.04 7.87 0.30
N TYR A 117 -3.85 6.67 -0.24
CA TYR A 117 -2.61 6.25 -0.87
C TYR A 117 -2.82 6.21 -2.39
N THR A 118 -1.98 6.93 -3.13
CA THR A 118 -1.98 6.94 -4.60
C THR A 118 -0.75 6.21 -5.17
N GLY A 119 -0.72 5.98 -6.49
CA GLY A 119 0.45 5.42 -7.16
C GLY A 119 0.77 3.97 -6.77
N LEU A 120 -0.25 3.19 -6.41
CA LEU A 120 -0.08 1.79 -6.03
C LEU A 120 0.02 0.90 -7.26
N THR A 121 0.57 -0.31 -7.10
CA THR A 121 0.37 -1.36 -8.10
C THR A 121 -1.03 -1.98 -7.93
N PRO A 122 -1.64 -2.57 -8.96
CA PRO A 122 -2.95 -3.23 -8.82
C PRO A 122 -2.95 -4.33 -7.73
N GLU A 123 -1.85 -5.08 -7.61
CA GLU A 123 -1.66 -6.08 -6.56
C GLU A 123 -1.63 -5.43 -5.17
N ALA A 124 -0.87 -4.35 -4.99
CA ALA A 124 -0.78 -3.64 -3.72
C ALA A 124 -2.12 -3.00 -3.34
N CYS A 125 -2.82 -2.39 -4.31
CA CYS A 125 -4.14 -1.83 -4.13
C CYS A 125 -5.13 -2.89 -3.62
N LEU A 126 -5.21 -4.06 -4.28
CA LEU A 126 -6.10 -5.14 -3.86
C LEU A 126 -5.75 -5.64 -2.46
N LYS A 127 -4.45 -5.88 -2.20
CA LYS A 127 -3.98 -6.36 -0.89
C LYS A 127 -4.26 -5.36 0.22
N MET A 128 -4.14 -4.07 -0.04
CA MET A 128 -4.44 -3.04 0.94
C MET A 128 -5.95 -2.80 1.09
N ALA A 129 -6.75 -2.90 0.03
CA ALA A 129 -8.21 -2.78 0.12
C ALA A 129 -8.85 -3.93 0.89
N THR A 130 -8.33 -5.15 0.71
CA THR A 130 -8.83 -6.38 1.35
C THR A 130 -8.14 -6.75 2.66
N ALA A 131 -7.15 -5.96 3.09
CA ALA A 131 -6.54 -6.13 4.40
C ALA A 131 -7.55 -5.87 5.52
N ASP A 132 -7.32 -6.49 6.67
CA ASP A 132 -8.14 -6.26 7.85
C ASP A 132 -7.78 -4.92 8.49
N TRP A 133 -8.66 -3.93 8.32
CA TRP A 133 -8.57 -2.60 8.94
C TRP A 133 -9.49 -2.46 10.16
N GLY A 134 -10.09 -3.57 10.60
CA GLY A 134 -11.10 -3.63 11.64
C GLY A 134 -12.23 -4.59 11.26
N ALA A 135 -12.50 -5.56 12.12
CA ALA A 135 -13.47 -6.62 11.88
C ALA A 135 -14.93 -6.13 11.79
N ASP A 136 -15.25 -4.99 12.42
CA ASP A 136 -16.61 -4.45 12.50
C ASP A 136 -16.62 -2.91 12.57
N ALA A 137 -17.80 -2.29 12.46
CA ALA A 137 -18.01 -0.84 12.62
C ALA A 137 -17.53 -0.26 13.98
N SER A 138 -17.32 -1.12 14.99
CA SER A 138 -16.77 -0.74 16.29
C SER A 138 -15.28 -0.37 16.23
N SER A 139 -14.54 -0.87 15.23
CA SER A 139 -13.10 -0.63 15.01
C SER A 139 -12.74 0.83 14.71
N GLY A 140 -13.75 1.65 14.42
CA GLY A 140 -13.60 3.02 13.97
C GLY A 140 -13.46 3.18 12.46
N LEU A 141 -13.34 2.08 11.70
CA LEU A 141 -13.41 2.13 10.24
C LEU A 141 -14.84 2.44 9.81
N VAL A 142 -15.00 3.47 8.99
CA VAL A 142 -16.31 3.89 8.44
C VAL A 142 -16.48 3.36 7.02
N SER A 143 -15.45 3.48 6.19
CA SER A 143 -15.47 3.02 4.82
C SER A 143 -14.07 2.83 4.24
N ILE A 144 -13.98 2.01 3.21
CA ILE A 144 -12.82 1.94 2.32
C ILE A 144 -13.30 2.36 0.93
N THR A 145 -12.60 3.24 0.26
CA THR A 145 -12.85 3.58 -1.15
C THR A 145 -11.68 3.11 -1.99
N VAL A 146 -11.94 2.31 -3.01
CA VAL A 146 -10.94 1.85 -3.97
C VAL A 146 -11.10 2.64 -5.26
N GLY A 147 -10.03 3.30 -5.69
CA GLY A 147 -10.04 4.21 -6.83
C GLY A 147 -10.21 5.69 -6.45
N SER A 148 -9.92 6.57 -7.41
CA SER A 148 -9.95 8.03 -7.24
C SER A 148 -11.03 8.67 -8.11
N GLY A 149 -11.69 9.72 -7.60
CA GLY A 149 -12.68 10.49 -8.37
C GLY A 149 -14.02 9.77 -8.56
N VAL A 150 -14.68 9.97 -9.71
CA VAL A 150 -16.03 9.43 -10.00
C VAL A 150 -16.08 7.90 -10.19
N SER A 151 -14.92 7.26 -10.37
CA SER A 151 -14.79 5.81 -10.53
C SER A 151 -14.43 5.09 -9.22
N GLY A 152 -14.29 5.83 -8.12
CA GLY A 152 -13.98 5.24 -6.82
C GLY A 152 -15.18 4.48 -6.24
N ILE A 153 -15.01 3.19 -5.97
CA ILE A 153 -16.04 2.37 -5.33
C ILE A 153 -15.88 2.46 -3.82
N ARG A 154 -16.95 2.88 -3.12
CA ARG A 154 -16.97 3.03 -1.67
C ARG A 154 -17.64 1.85 -1.00
N TYR A 155 -16.87 1.13 -0.20
CA TYR A 155 -17.29 0.01 0.63
C TYR A 155 -17.63 0.49 2.03
N THR A 156 -18.78 0.09 2.57
CA THR A 156 -19.27 0.50 3.90
C THR A 156 -19.85 -0.68 4.66
N TRP A 157 -19.96 -0.56 5.98
CA TRP A 157 -20.64 -1.56 6.81
C TRP A 157 -22.16 -1.57 6.52
N GLY A 158 -22.72 -2.76 6.32
CA GLY A 158 -24.16 -2.96 6.12
C GLY A 158 -24.48 -3.77 4.86
N SER A 159 -25.76 -3.93 4.55
CA SER A 159 -26.27 -4.75 3.44
C SER A 159 -26.36 -3.99 2.10
N GLY A 160 -25.39 -3.11 1.83
CA GLY A 160 -25.33 -2.32 0.59
C GLY A 160 -24.76 -3.10 -0.60
N GLU A 161 -24.68 -2.42 -1.76
CA GLU A 161 -24.10 -2.97 -3.01
C GLU A 161 -22.60 -3.30 -2.88
N HIS A 162 -21.90 -2.60 -1.97
CA HIS A 162 -20.49 -2.81 -1.67
C HIS A 162 -20.27 -2.90 -0.14
N PRO A 163 -20.54 -4.07 0.47
CA PRO A 163 -20.34 -4.26 1.90
C PRO A 163 -18.84 -4.38 2.21
N LEU A 164 -18.45 -3.97 3.42
CA LEU A 164 -17.18 -4.40 4.03
C LEU A 164 -17.35 -5.81 4.67
N PRO A 165 -16.33 -6.68 4.63
CA PRO A 165 -15.01 -6.51 4.01
C PRO A 165 -15.06 -6.51 2.47
N VAL A 166 -14.10 -5.83 1.85
CA VAL A 166 -14.00 -5.72 0.39
C VAL A 166 -13.85 -7.11 -0.24
N ASP A 167 -14.74 -7.46 -1.17
CA ASP A 167 -14.64 -8.71 -1.92
C ASP A 167 -13.43 -8.70 -2.87
N LEU A 168 -12.79 -9.86 -3.04
CA LEU A 168 -11.58 -9.98 -3.86
C LEU A 168 -11.84 -9.70 -5.35
N VAL A 169 -13.01 -10.05 -5.87
CA VAL A 169 -13.38 -9.87 -7.27
C VAL A 169 -13.67 -8.40 -7.53
N ASP A 170 -14.58 -7.80 -6.75
CA ASP A 170 -14.96 -6.39 -6.90
C ASP A 170 -13.76 -5.45 -6.67
N GLY A 171 -12.94 -5.77 -5.67
CA GLY A 171 -11.72 -5.02 -5.38
C GLY A 171 -10.69 -5.12 -6.50
N ALA A 172 -10.58 -6.28 -7.16
CA ALA A 172 -9.62 -6.48 -8.24
C ALA A 172 -9.98 -5.64 -9.46
N GLU A 173 -11.27 -5.60 -9.84
CA GLU A 173 -11.74 -4.77 -10.95
C GLU A 173 -11.47 -3.28 -10.66
N SER A 174 -11.80 -2.81 -9.46
CA SER A 174 -11.61 -1.42 -9.04
C SER A 174 -10.14 -0.98 -9.06
N CYS A 175 -9.22 -1.86 -8.64
CA CYS A 175 -7.79 -1.56 -8.58
C CYS A 175 -7.08 -1.54 -9.94
N THR A 176 -7.68 -2.05 -11.02
CA THR A 176 -7.05 -2.03 -12.36
C THR A 176 -7.13 -0.67 -13.05
N LEU A 177 -8.17 0.12 -12.75
CA LEU A 177 -8.43 1.40 -13.41
C LEU A 177 -7.62 2.53 -12.77
N THR A 178 -7.70 2.66 -11.45
CA THR A 178 -6.98 3.69 -10.68
C THR A 178 -6.49 3.08 -9.36
N PRO A 179 -5.23 2.62 -9.26
CA PRO A 179 -4.74 1.92 -8.07
C PRO A 179 -4.48 2.93 -6.94
N SER A 180 -5.54 3.22 -6.20
CA SER A 180 -5.57 4.08 -5.03
C SER A 180 -6.53 3.51 -4.01
N VAL A 181 -6.23 3.71 -2.73
CA VAL A 181 -7.09 3.26 -1.63
C VAL A 181 -7.23 4.40 -0.64
N ILE A 182 -8.48 4.70 -0.26
CA ILE A 182 -8.84 5.73 0.69
C ILE A 182 -9.52 5.04 1.87
N TRP A 183 -8.98 5.22 3.07
CA TRP A 183 -9.60 4.77 4.30
C TRP A 183 -10.25 5.93 5.01
N GLU A 184 -11.50 5.76 5.44
CA GLU A 184 -12.18 6.72 6.32
C GLU A 184 -12.36 6.10 7.70
N PHE A 185 -11.87 6.82 8.71
CA PHE A 185 -11.99 6.45 10.11
C PHE A 185 -12.70 7.56 10.90
N ARG A 186 -13.35 7.18 12.00
CA ARG A 186 -13.93 8.09 12.99
C ARG A 186 -13.05 8.23 14.23
#